data_AF-A0A944FPL4-F1
#
_entry.id   AF-A0A944FPL4-F1
#
_cell.length_a   1.000
_cell.length_b   1.000
_cell.length_c   1.000
_cell.angle_alpha   90.00
_cell.angle_beta   90.00
_cell.angle_gamma   90.00
#
_symmetry.space_group_name_H-M   'P 1'
#
loop_
_entity.id
_entity.type
_entity.pdbx_description
1 polymer ?
#
loop_
_entity_poly.entity_id
_entity_poly.type
_entity_poly.pdbx_seq_one_letter_code
_entity_poly.pdbx_strand_id
1 'polypeptide(L)'
;MKNFTVAGAAAKLWLLLGLSIMTVPLSCEKHTEDEDPLSSKLSLSELAGIFSALPLEQEHLDEVFSAVSSSSANGYDEEYTMSQLFSAPGEGVGGSEVKSGQWSYPLRELLKEHVRVNYATKAGPSADEYLEAIMDSDAQIYWPYSSSWDGKTPPIITFDPGVEALSNVGWFRREDGVVEELVVTEKMAMERPVWVINSNDDSAYTSLELLRRQDPSWGSGGSIIVSPKRSGAGFSETGTSSTRAGGEASPVPLDSEEKKVKSLLLKDFTMIRHYDCWFAGASEFFVKCGAVEDFTASTEAELRLYVPSITDFMISVKRSQLGQKLPFNALLVSEWTEQLENMALMITEDDGGTRTSWNCSAMVKIKSKSYGFDISLPFNSRDDIVWRGQVSRKYFEAYNDVEGHFGDVYLTFEIL
;
A
#
# COMPACT_ATOMS: atom_id res chain seq x y z
N MET A 1 -8.38 20.28 84.03
CA MET A 1 -7.75 21.36 84.85
C MET A 1 -6.41 21.74 84.24
N LYS A 2 -6.20 23.04 83.99
CA LYS A 2 -4.94 23.79 83.83
C LYS A 2 -4.03 23.55 82.59
N ASN A 3 -4.35 24.28 81.53
CA ASN A 3 -3.59 25.38 80.89
C ASN A 3 -2.11 25.71 81.23
N PHE A 4 -1.37 26.01 80.14
CA PHE A 4 -0.19 26.90 79.90
C PHE A 4 1.18 26.52 80.53
N THR A 5 2.36 26.64 79.90
CA THR A 5 2.88 27.64 78.93
C THR A 5 4.20 27.18 78.26
N VAL A 6 4.29 27.37 76.93
CA VAL A 6 5.38 27.85 76.02
C VAL A 6 6.88 27.82 76.46
N ALA A 7 7.76 27.25 75.62
CA ALA A 7 8.80 27.96 74.81
C ALA A 7 9.93 27.02 74.29
N GLY A 8 10.30 27.14 73.01
CA GLY A 8 11.71 27.04 72.61
C GLY A 8 12.16 25.99 71.57
N ALA A 9 12.20 26.44 70.31
CA ALA A 9 13.27 26.23 69.32
C ALA A 9 13.35 24.96 68.42
N ALA A 10 13.52 25.29 67.13
CA ALA A 10 14.14 24.55 66.02
C ALA A 10 13.31 23.51 65.24
N ALA A 11 12.42 24.01 64.38
CA ALA A 11 11.92 23.27 63.22
C ALA A 11 12.99 23.24 62.11
N LYS A 12 13.45 22.05 61.73
CA LYS A 12 14.16 21.81 60.46
C LYS A 12 13.13 21.52 59.38
N LEU A 13 12.85 22.55 58.58
CA LEU A 13 12.05 22.51 57.36
C LEU A 13 12.85 21.76 56.28
N TRP A 14 12.36 20.60 55.84
CA TRP A 14 12.80 19.99 54.58
C TRP A 14 12.06 20.70 53.45
N LEU A 15 12.81 21.47 52.66
CA LEU A 15 12.32 22.17 51.49
C LEU A 15 12.74 21.39 50.23
N LEU A 16 11.72 20.97 49.49
CA LEU A 16 11.56 20.93 48.03
C LEU A 16 12.71 20.39 47.15
N LEU A 17 12.37 19.40 46.32
CA LEU A 17 12.40 19.61 44.87
C LEU A 17 11.20 18.90 44.24
N GLY A 18 10.10 19.63 44.05
CA GLY A 18 9.05 19.25 43.13
C GLY A 18 9.59 19.44 41.72
N LEU A 19 9.62 18.37 40.91
CA LEU A 19 9.81 18.49 39.48
C LEU A 19 8.55 19.18 38.93
N SER A 20 8.68 20.48 38.67
CA SER A 20 7.79 21.23 37.82
C SER A 20 7.93 20.65 36.41
N ILE A 21 6.91 19.94 35.94
CA ILE A 21 6.75 19.64 34.52
C ILE A 21 6.51 20.99 33.85
N MET A 22 7.56 21.55 33.26
CA MET A 22 7.46 22.63 32.28
C MET A 22 6.72 22.03 31.09
N THR A 23 5.41 22.26 31.03
CA THR A 23 4.66 22.22 29.78
C THR A 23 5.25 23.30 28.88
N VAL A 24 6.10 22.90 27.96
CA VAL A 24 6.49 23.75 26.83
C VAL A 24 5.21 23.95 26.02
N PRO A 25 4.74 25.18 25.79
CA PRO A 25 3.68 25.40 24.83
C PRO A 25 4.26 25.02 23.46
N LEU A 26 3.82 23.89 22.90
CA LEU A 26 3.92 23.71 21.46
C LEU A 26 3.14 24.87 20.85
N SER A 27 3.88 25.70 20.13
CA SER A 27 3.34 26.79 19.35
C SER A 27 2.35 26.20 18.35
N CYS A 28 1.06 26.32 18.65
CA CYS A 28 0.00 26.22 17.65
C CYS A 28 0.26 27.27 16.58
N GLU A 29 0.93 26.90 15.49
CA GLU A 29 0.64 27.53 14.22
C GLU A 29 -0.78 27.11 13.85
N LYS A 30 -1.72 28.01 14.16
CA LYS A 30 -3.02 28.06 13.51
C LYS A 30 -2.74 28.14 12.00
N HIS A 31 -2.85 27.02 11.31
CA HIS A 31 -3.21 27.08 9.92
C HIS A 31 -4.58 27.73 9.86
N THR A 32 -4.61 28.95 9.33
CA THR A 32 -5.84 29.56 8.85
C THR A 32 -6.38 28.63 7.78
N GLU A 33 -7.49 27.96 8.11
CA GLU A 33 -8.37 27.38 7.12
C GLU A 33 -8.77 28.53 6.18
N ASP A 34 -8.14 28.57 5.00
CA ASP A 34 -8.76 29.20 3.85
C ASP A 34 -10.00 28.34 3.57
N GLU A 35 -11.16 28.79 4.06
CA GLU A 35 -12.45 28.22 3.70
C GLU A 35 -12.59 28.26 2.18
N ASP A 36 -12.45 27.09 1.55
CA ASP A 36 -12.75 26.90 0.13
C ASP A 36 -14.26 27.12 -0.07
N PRO A 37 -14.71 28.17 -0.80
CA PRO A 37 -16.11 28.59 -0.79
C PRO A 37 -17.07 27.70 -1.60
N LEU A 38 -16.75 26.41 -1.80
CA LEU A 38 -17.56 25.48 -2.59
C LEU A 38 -17.54 24.00 -2.12
N SER A 39 -17.33 23.74 -0.82
CA SER A 39 -17.37 22.37 -0.28
C SER A 39 -18.80 21.89 0.05
N SER A 40 -19.56 21.52 -0.98
CA SER A 40 -20.67 20.57 -0.84
C SER A 40 -20.15 19.12 -0.99
N LYS A 41 -18.99 18.82 -0.40
CA LYS A 41 -18.37 17.49 -0.45
C LYS A 41 -19.06 16.57 0.55
N LEU A 42 -19.53 15.42 0.08
CA LEU A 42 -19.99 14.31 0.89
C LEU A 42 -18.93 13.98 1.95
N SER A 43 -19.30 14.01 3.24
CA SER A 43 -18.36 13.61 4.30
C SER A 43 -18.39 12.09 4.53
N LEU A 44 -17.24 11.49 4.86
CA LEU A 44 -17.15 10.06 5.17
C LEU A 44 -18.07 9.66 6.34
N SER A 45 -18.20 10.53 7.34
CA SER A 45 -19.13 10.33 8.47
C SER A 45 -20.59 10.31 8.03
N GLU A 46 -20.99 11.15 7.08
CA GLU A 46 -22.36 11.17 6.54
C GLU A 46 -22.64 9.90 5.73
N LEU A 47 -21.69 9.47 4.90
CA LEU A 47 -21.78 8.23 4.14
C LEU A 47 -21.86 7.01 5.06
N ALA A 48 -21.02 6.92 6.10
CA ALA A 48 -21.11 5.89 7.13
C ALA A 48 -22.46 5.89 7.85
N GLY A 49 -23.01 7.08 8.14
CA GLY A 49 -24.36 7.23 8.68
C GLY A 49 -25.42 6.62 7.76
N ILE A 50 -25.35 6.86 6.45
CA ILE A 50 -26.25 6.27 5.45
C ILE A 50 -26.12 4.74 5.46
N PHE A 51 -24.91 4.20 5.36
CA PHE A 51 -24.68 2.75 5.39
C PHE A 51 -25.23 2.10 6.66
N SER A 52 -25.07 2.75 7.83
CA SER A 52 -25.57 2.25 9.10
C SER A 52 -27.10 2.13 9.16
N ALA A 53 -27.80 2.94 8.35
CA ALA A 53 -29.25 2.97 8.25
C ALA A 53 -29.80 2.08 7.11
N LEU A 54 -28.96 1.33 6.40
CA LEU A 54 -29.40 0.36 5.39
C LEU A 54 -29.86 -0.95 6.05
N PRO A 55 -30.99 -1.55 5.60
CA PRO A 55 -31.44 -2.85 6.09
C PRO A 55 -30.63 -3.97 5.42
N LEU A 56 -29.37 -4.12 5.83
CA LEU A 56 -28.46 -5.10 5.25
C LEU A 56 -28.96 -6.53 5.50
N GLU A 57 -29.27 -7.24 4.41
CA GLU A 57 -29.49 -8.69 4.39
C GLU A 57 -28.21 -9.46 4.03
N GLN A 58 -28.24 -10.79 4.19
CA GLN A 58 -27.11 -11.69 3.94
C GLN A 58 -26.46 -11.48 2.56
N GLU A 59 -27.26 -11.29 1.51
CA GLU A 59 -26.75 -11.09 0.15
C GLU A 59 -25.80 -9.89 0.05
N HIS A 60 -26.08 -8.80 0.78
CA HIS A 60 -25.22 -7.61 0.79
C HIS A 60 -23.93 -7.84 1.57
N LEU A 61 -23.98 -8.66 2.63
CA LEU A 61 -22.78 -9.03 3.39
C LEU A 61 -21.85 -9.90 2.53
N ASP A 62 -22.43 -10.87 1.82
CA ASP A 62 -21.72 -11.74 0.87
C ASP A 62 -21.14 -10.94 -0.30
N GLU A 63 -21.87 -9.92 -0.79
CA GLU A 63 -21.38 -9.02 -1.85
C GLU A 63 -20.12 -8.27 -1.40
N VAL A 64 -20.19 -7.58 -0.25
CA VAL A 64 -19.02 -6.83 0.25
C VAL A 64 -17.88 -7.78 0.56
N PHE A 65 -18.15 -8.94 1.17
CA PHE A 65 -17.12 -9.94 1.44
C PHE A 65 -16.47 -10.47 0.14
N SER A 66 -17.24 -10.69 -0.91
CA SER A 66 -16.74 -11.08 -2.24
C SER A 66 -15.81 -10.01 -2.81
N ALA A 67 -16.21 -8.74 -2.73
CA ALA A 67 -15.42 -7.63 -3.24
C ALA A 67 -14.09 -7.48 -2.48
N VAL A 68 -14.11 -7.37 -1.15
CA VAL A 68 -12.89 -7.20 -0.34
C VAL A 68 -11.95 -8.41 -0.45
N SER A 69 -12.51 -9.62 -0.58
CA SER A 69 -11.72 -10.84 -0.83
C SER A 69 -11.06 -10.82 -2.20
N SER A 70 -11.75 -10.31 -3.23
CA SER A 70 -11.22 -10.15 -4.58
C SER A 70 -10.09 -9.11 -4.61
N SER A 71 -10.28 -7.93 -4.02
CA SER A 71 -9.23 -6.89 -3.85
C SER A 71 -7.99 -7.46 -3.18
N SER A 72 -8.22 -8.14 -2.05
CA SER A 72 -7.20 -8.81 -1.25
C SER A 72 -6.40 -9.84 -2.05
N ALA A 73 -7.08 -10.66 -2.87
CA ALA A 73 -6.45 -11.64 -3.77
C ALA A 73 -5.74 -11.00 -4.98
N ASN A 74 -6.13 -9.79 -5.36
CA ASN A 74 -5.50 -9.00 -6.39
C ASN A 74 -4.31 -8.19 -5.87
N GLY A 75 -3.90 -8.34 -4.61
CA GLY A 75 -2.72 -7.67 -4.05
C GLY A 75 -2.96 -6.24 -3.57
N TYR A 76 -4.21 -5.85 -3.39
CA TYR A 76 -4.64 -4.62 -2.71
C TYR A 76 -5.08 -4.95 -1.27
N ASP A 77 -5.58 -3.94 -0.57
CA ASP A 77 -6.18 -4.09 0.76
C ASP A 77 -7.55 -4.81 0.72
N GLU A 78 -8.15 -5.02 1.88
CA GLU A 78 -9.49 -5.58 2.11
C GLU A 78 -10.57 -4.53 1.83
N GLU A 79 -10.66 -4.07 0.58
CA GLU A 79 -11.43 -2.87 0.21
C GLU A 79 -12.45 -3.08 -0.91
N TYR A 80 -13.47 -2.20 -0.95
CA TYR A 80 -14.51 -2.16 -1.97
C TYR A 80 -14.89 -0.70 -2.27
N THR A 81 -14.35 -0.18 -3.38
CA THR A 81 -14.53 1.22 -3.78
C THR A 81 -15.98 1.52 -4.17
N MET A 82 -16.44 2.76 -3.92
CA MET A 82 -17.79 3.17 -4.33
C MET A 82 -17.97 3.02 -5.85
N SER A 83 -16.95 3.38 -6.65
CA SER A 83 -16.99 3.19 -8.10
C SER A 83 -17.34 1.74 -8.50
N GLN A 84 -16.69 0.76 -7.87
CA GLN A 84 -16.97 -0.67 -8.12
C GLN A 84 -18.33 -1.11 -7.57
N LEU A 85 -18.70 -0.63 -6.39
CA LEU A 85 -20.01 -0.90 -5.80
C LEU A 85 -21.15 -0.53 -6.75
N PHE A 86 -21.01 0.58 -7.46
CA PHE A 86 -22.01 1.02 -8.44
C PHE A 86 -21.88 0.32 -9.80
N SER A 87 -20.66 0.14 -10.31
CA SER A 87 -20.43 -0.37 -11.68
C SER A 87 -20.44 -1.90 -11.79
N ALA A 88 -19.80 -2.60 -10.85
CA ALA A 88 -19.60 -4.05 -10.84
C ALA A 88 -19.80 -4.65 -9.43
N PRO A 89 -21.05 -4.81 -8.97
CA PRO A 89 -21.32 -5.27 -7.62
C PRO A 89 -20.64 -6.61 -7.26
N GLY A 90 -19.94 -6.64 -6.13
CA GLY A 90 -19.21 -7.78 -5.60
C GLY A 90 -17.81 -8.02 -6.20
N GLU A 91 -17.36 -7.14 -7.09
CA GLU A 91 -16.00 -7.14 -7.63
C GLU A 91 -15.14 -6.10 -6.91
N GLY A 92 -13.98 -6.54 -6.44
CA GLY A 92 -12.99 -5.69 -5.78
C GLY A 92 -11.97 -5.09 -6.74
N VAL A 93 -11.03 -4.30 -6.21
CA VAL A 93 -9.98 -3.59 -6.95
C VAL A 93 -9.14 -4.59 -7.75
N GLY A 94 -8.86 -4.26 -9.00
CA GLY A 94 -8.17 -5.16 -9.93
C GLY A 94 -9.04 -6.28 -10.52
N GLY A 95 -10.33 -6.34 -10.18
CA GLY A 95 -11.29 -7.24 -10.80
C GLY A 95 -11.47 -6.95 -12.29
N SER A 96 -11.59 -7.99 -13.10
CA SER A 96 -12.10 -7.85 -14.47
C SER A 96 -13.63 -7.74 -14.42
N GLU A 97 -14.25 -7.02 -15.36
CA GLU A 97 -15.71 -7.05 -15.51
C GLU A 97 -16.21 -8.51 -15.66
N VAL A 98 -16.83 -9.12 -14.63
CA VAL A 98 -17.41 -10.46 -14.73
C VAL A 98 -18.92 -10.43 -14.47
N LYS A 99 -19.61 -11.10 -15.41
CA LYS A 99 -21.01 -11.58 -15.44
C LYS A 99 -22.02 -10.81 -14.58
N SER A 100 -22.72 -9.90 -15.25
CA SER A 100 -24.01 -9.39 -14.80
C SER A 100 -24.92 -10.52 -14.27
N GLY A 101 -25.46 -10.34 -13.06
CA GLY A 101 -26.51 -11.19 -12.49
C GLY A 101 -26.12 -12.14 -11.36
N GLN A 102 -24.95 -11.99 -10.71
CA GLN A 102 -24.62 -12.74 -9.49
C GLN A 102 -25.50 -12.33 -8.29
N TRP A 103 -25.79 -11.03 -8.18
CA TRP A 103 -26.55 -10.45 -7.08
C TRP A 103 -27.94 -10.03 -7.56
N SER A 104 -28.97 -10.56 -6.90
CA SER A 104 -30.38 -10.31 -7.19
C SER A 104 -30.80 -8.90 -6.79
N TYR A 105 -30.29 -8.41 -5.66
CA TYR A 105 -30.53 -7.07 -5.15
C TYR A 105 -29.24 -6.53 -4.51
N PRO A 106 -28.31 -5.97 -5.32
CA PRO A 106 -27.01 -5.54 -4.82
C PRO A 106 -27.09 -4.30 -3.93
N LEU A 107 -26.06 -4.08 -3.12
CA LEU A 107 -25.97 -3.00 -2.13
C LEU A 107 -26.20 -1.60 -2.73
N ARG A 108 -25.79 -1.39 -3.98
CA ARG A 108 -26.09 -0.14 -4.71
C ARG A 108 -27.58 0.16 -4.81
N GLU A 109 -28.46 -0.84 -4.88
CA GLU A 109 -29.91 -0.62 -4.99
C GLU A 109 -30.49 -0.18 -3.64
N LEU A 110 -30.04 -0.76 -2.52
CA LEU A 110 -30.38 -0.26 -1.17
C LEU A 110 -29.94 1.19 -0.98
N LEU A 111 -28.71 1.51 -1.40
CA LEU A 111 -28.17 2.86 -1.29
C LEU A 111 -28.98 3.86 -2.13
N LYS A 112 -29.29 3.51 -3.38
CA LYS A 112 -30.14 4.32 -4.26
C LYS A 112 -31.53 4.58 -3.67
N GLU A 113 -32.17 3.54 -3.13
CA GLU A 113 -33.49 3.67 -2.50
C GLU A 113 -33.43 4.58 -1.28
N HIS A 114 -32.46 4.36 -0.39
CA HIS A 114 -32.29 5.16 0.82
C HIS A 114 -32.05 6.63 0.49
N VAL A 115 -31.16 6.93 -0.45
CA VAL A 115 -30.86 8.30 -0.88
C VAL A 115 -32.09 8.97 -1.51
N ARG A 116 -32.82 8.26 -2.38
CA ARG A 116 -34.04 8.81 -3.01
C ARG A 116 -35.15 9.10 -2.02
N VAL A 117 -35.30 8.29 -0.98
CA VAL A 117 -36.33 8.49 0.05
C VAL A 117 -35.96 9.62 1.01
N ASN A 118 -34.70 9.69 1.44
CA ASN A 118 -34.29 10.57 2.54
C ASN A 118 -33.61 11.88 2.12
N TYR A 119 -33.04 11.95 0.90
CA TYR A 119 -32.21 13.08 0.45
C TYR A 119 -32.75 13.80 -0.79
N ALA A 120 -33.84 13.32 -1.41
CA ALA A 120 -34.48 14.03 -2.51
C ALA A 120 -35.16 15.32 -2.00
N THR A 121 -34.49 16.48 -2.12
CA THR A 121 -35.04 17.78 -1.71
C THR A 121 -35.24 18.73 -2.90
N LYS A 122 -36.20 19.67 -2.77
CA LYS A 122 -36.57 20.64 -3.83
C LYS A 122 -35.59 21.83 -3.98
N ALA A 123 -34.53 21.91 -3.17
CA ALA A 123 -33.62 23.06 -3.12
C ALA A 123 -32.13 22.69 -3.00
N GLY A 124 -31.79 21.40 -3.09
CA GLY A 124 -30.41 20.88 -3.10
C GLY A 124 -30.15 20.04 -4.36
N PRO A 125 -28.96 19.42 -4.48
CA PRO A 125 -28.67 18.50 -5.57
C PRO A 125 -29.71 17.36 -5.59
N SER A 126 -30.03 16.89 -6.79
CA SER A 126 -30.97 15.78 -6.96
C SER A 126 -30.40 14.49 -6.34
N ALA A 127 -31.28 13.53 -6.02
CA ALA A 127 -30.82 12.23 -5.52
C ALA A 127 -29.86 11.54 -6.49
N ASP A 128 -30.06 11.71 -7.80
CA ASP A 128 -29.16 11.13 -8.81
C ASP A 128 -27.81 11.86 -8.85
N GLU A 129 -27.78 13.19 -8.70
CA GLU A 129 -26.52 13.97 -8.57
C GLU A 129 -25.73 13.57 -7.31
N TYR A 130 -26.42 13.32 -6.20
CA TYR A 130 -25.78 12.85 -4.97
C TYR A 130 -25.21 11.44 -5.12
N LEU A 131 -25.92 10.54 -5.81
CA LEU A 131 -25.42 9.19 -6.11
C LEU A 131 -24.24 9.21 -7.07
N GLU A 132 -24.25 10.08 -8.08
CA GLU A 132 -23.11 10.31 -8.96
C GLU A 132 -21.90 10.83 -8.17
N ALA A 133 -22.11 11.77 -7.24
CA ALA A 133 -21.05 12.24 -6.36
C ALA A 133 -20.47 11.14 -5.43
N ILE A 134 -21.28 10.19 -4.96
CA ILE A 134 -20.78 9.02 -4.20
C ILE A 134 -19.96 8.12 -5.12
N MET A 135 -20.48 7.81 -6.31
CA MET A 135 -19.84 6.91 -7.27
C MET A 135 -18.50 7.43 -7.78
N ASP A 136 -18.40 8.74 -8.01
CA ASP A 136 -17.21 9.43 -8.50
C ASP A 136 -16.25 9.84 -7.37
N SER A 137 -16.63 9.60 -6.11
CA SER A 137 -15.75 9.85 -4.97
C SER A 137 -14.71 8.75 -4.81
N ASP A 138 -13.60 9.10 -4.17
CA ASP A 138 -12.57 8.14 -3.75
C ASP A 138 -13.00 7.34 -2.50
N ALA A 139 -14.27 7.43 -2.06
CA ALA A 139 -14.71 6.70 -0.87
C ALA A 139 -14.75 5.18 -1.13
N GLN A 140 -14.59 4.41 -0.05
CA GLN A 140 -14.69 2.97 -0.11
C GLN A 140 -15.24 2.35 1.17
N ILE A 141 -15.56 1.06 1.11
CA ILE A 141 -15.75 0.21 2.28
C ILE A 141 -14.45 -0.54 2.49
N TYR A 142 -13.73 -0.22 3.57
CA TYR A 142 -12.61 -0.99 4.07
C TYR A 142 -13.07 -1.96 5.16
N TRP A 143 -12.70 -3.23 5.05
CA TRP A 143 -13.04 -4.27 6.02
C TRP A 143 -11.79 -4.96 6.56
N PRO A 144 -11.14 -4.39 7.60
CA PRO A 144 -9.99 -5.02 8.22
C PRO A 144 -10.34 -6.39 8.81
N TYR A 145 -9.45 -7.36 8.66
CA TYR A 145 -9.61 -8.71 9.21
C TYR A 145 -10.81 -9.49 8.64
N SER A 146 -11.27 -9.14 7.42
CA SER A 146 -12.42 -9.74 6.75
C SER A 146 -12.32 -11.27 6.64
N SER A 147 -11.11 -11.80 6.45
CA SER A 147 -10.84 -13.24 6.36
C SER A 147 -11.32 -14.08 7.55
N SER A 148 -11.57 -13.45 8.71
CA SER A 148 -12.07 -14.10 9.93
C SER A 148 -13.60 -14.12 10.06
N TRP A 149 -14.32 -13.54 9.09
CA TRP A 149 -15.77 -13.43 9.14
C TRP A 149 -16.46 -14.80 9.16
N ASP A 150 -17.51 -14.92 9.96
CA ASP A 150 -18.27 -16.17 10.17
C ASP A 150 -19.35 -16.41 9.11
N GLY A 151 -19.40 -15.56 8.08
CA GLY A 151 -20.35 -15.65 6.98
C GLY A 151 -21.76 -15.17 7.32
N LYS A 152 -21.99 -14.52 8.47
CA LYS A 152 -23.35 -14.09 8.86
C LYS A 152 -23.43 -12.89 9.80
N THR A 153 -22.38 -12.64 10.60
CA THR A 153 -22.41 -11.59 11.61
C THR A 153 -22.45 -10.22 10.91
N PRO A 154 -23.43 -9.35 11.21
CA PRO A 154 -23.51 -8.03 10.59
C PRO A 154 -22.41 -7.08 11.11
N PRO A 155 -21.96 -6.13 10.27
CA PRO A 155 -20.88 -5.21 10.60
C PRO A 155 -21.31 -4.12 11.57
N ILE A 156 -20.34 -3.61 12.32
CA ILE A 156 -20.40 -2.24 12.84
C ILE A 156 -19.87 -1.33 11.74
N ILE A 157 -20.55 -0.22 11.48
CA ILE A 157 -20.12 0.75 10.46
C ILE A 157 -19.51 1.96 11.16
N THR A 158 -18.34 2.38 10.72
CA THR A 158 -17.61 3.55 11.20
C THR A 158 -16.96 4.25 10.00
N PHE A 159 -16.13 5.25 10.23
CA PHE A 159 -15.45 6.01 9.19
C PHE A 159 -14.04 6.38 9.63
N ASP A 160 -13.20 6.79 8.69
CA ASP A 160 -11.91 7.39 8.97
C ASP A 160 -12.07 8.84 9.44
N PRO A 161 -11.67 9.17 10.69
CA PRO A 161 -11.75 10.54 11.20
C PRO A 161 -10.69 11.48 10.61
N GLY A 162 -9.75 11.00 9.79
CA GLY A 162 -8.70 11.80 9.15
C GLY A 162 -7.61 12.28 10.12
N VAL A 163 -7.51 11.63 11.28
CA VAL A 163 -6.51 11.89 12.32
C VAL A 163 -6.04 10.57 12.89
N GLU A 164 -4.83 10.55 13.48
CA GLU A 164 -4.33 9.38 14.21
C GLU A 164 -5.20 9.05 15.44
N ALA A 165 -6.23 8.23 15.22
CA ALA A 165 -7.19 7.84 16.23
C ALA A 165 -7.08 6.35 16.58
N LEU A 166 -7.07 6.04 17.87
CA LEU A 166 -7.13 4.65 18.37
C LEU A 166 -8.57 4.11 18.44
N SER A 167 -9.55 5.00 18.43
CA SER A 167 -10.96 4.68 18.52
C SER A 167 -11.80 5.74 17.84
N ASN A 168 -12.95 5.35 17.32
CA ASN A 168 -13.92 6.27 16.71
C ASN A 168 -15.35 5.88 17.13
N VAL A 169 -16.31 6.75 16.85
CA VAL A 169 -17.73 6.42 16.92
C VAL A 169 -18.08 5.45 15.77
N GLY A 170 -18.96 4.51 16.05
CA GLY A 170 -19.54 3.64 15.04
C GLY A 170 -20.96 3.25 15.40
N TRP A 171 -21.61 2.61 14.44
CA TRP A 171 -23.03 2.32 14.49
C TRP A 171 -23.29 0.86 14.18
N PHE A 172 -24.08 0.22 15.04
CA PHE A 172 -24.51 -1.16 14.88
C PHE A 172 -26.03 -1.21 14.73
N ARG A 173 -26.50 -1.72 13.59
CA ARG A 173 -27.93 -1.94 13.38
C ARG A 173 -28.33 -3.30 13.94
N ARG A 174 -29.24 -3.28 14.92
CA ARG A 174 -29.85 -4.49 15.47
C ARG A 174 -30.89 -5.09 14.53
N GLU A 175 -31.27 -6.34 14.80
CA GLU A 175 -32.31 -7.07 14.06
C GLU A 175 -33.68 -6.36 14.10
N ASP A 176 -33.97 -5.60 15.17
CA ASP A 176 -35.20 -4.80 15.30
C ASP A 176 -35.17 -3.49 14.48
N GLY A 177 -34.07 -3.22 13.77
CA GLY A 177 -33.86 -2.03 12.96
C GLY A 177 -33.34 -0.83 13.75
N VAL A 178 -33.15 -0.92 15.06
CA VAL A 178 -32.58 0.16 15.86
C VAL A 178 -31.08 0.23 15.64
N VAL A 179 -30.59 1.43 15.33
CA VAL A 179 -29.15 1.72 15.21
C VAL A 179 -28.62 2.17 16.58
N GLU A 180 -27.64 1.44 17.10
CA GLU A 180 -26.94 1.77 18.34
C GLU A 180 -25.59 2.41 18.04
N GLU A 181 -25.29 3.51 18.73
CA GLU A 181 -23.97 4.14 18.71
C GLU A 181 -23.05 3.49 19.74
N LEU A 182 -21.80 3.23 19.35
CA LEU A 182 -20.77 2.65 20.22
C LEU A 182 -19.37 3.15 19.84
N VAL A 183 -18.42 2.99 20.76
CA VAL A 183 -17.00 3.25 20.50
C VAL A 183 -16.37 2.02 19.87
N VAL A 184 -15.81 2.19 18.69
CA VAL A 184 -15.13 1.16 17.90
C VAL A 184 -13.62 1.31 18.05
N THR A 185 -12.94 0.19 18.21
CA THR A 185 -11.47 0.10 18.35
C THR A 185 -10.95 -0.99 17.44
N GLU A 186 -9.65 -0.97 17.11
CA GLU A 186 -9.06 -2.03 16.28
C GLU A 186 -9.21 -3.42 16.91
N LYS A 187 -9.08 -3.52 18.24
CA LYS A 187 -9.32 -4.78 18.97
C LYS A 187 -10.72 -5.32 18.69
N MET A 188 -11.71 -4.44 18.59
CA MET A 188 -13.07 -4.84 18.24
C MET A 188 -13.14 -5.35 16.79
N ALA A 189 -12.46 -4.70 15.84
CA ALA A 189 -12.39 -5.15 14.45
C ALA A 189 -11.71 -6.53 14.28
N MET A 190 -10.79 -6.90 15.18
CA MET A 190 -10.20 -8.25 15.21
C MET A 190 -11.19 -9.33 15.70
N GLU A 191 -12.22 -8.95 16.47
CA GLU A 191 -13.15 -9.88 17.12
C GLU A 191 -14.50 -9.97 16.39
N ARG A 192 -14.87 -8.94 15.63
CA ARG A 192 -16.13 -8.87 14.90
C ARG A 192 -16.02 -8.01 13.65
N PRO A 193 -16.91 -8.20 12.65
CA PRO A 193 -16.93 -7.39 11.44
C PRO A 193 -17.09 -5.90 11.72
N VAL A 194 -16.19 -5.12 11.14
CA VAL A 194 -16.24 -3.65 11.12
C VAL A 194 -16.02 -3.20 9.69
N TRP A 195 -16.93 -2.38 9.18
CA TRP A 195 -16.77 -1.67 7.91
C TRP A 195 -16.38 -0.23 8.21
N VAL A 196 -15.23 0.19 7.71
CA VAL A 196 -14.74 1.55 7.81
C VAL A 196 -14.99 2.23 6.48
N ILE A 197 -15.72 3.35 6.49
CA ILE A 197 -15.80 4.23 5.33
C ILE A 197 -14.62 5.18 5.34
N ASN A 198 -13.63 4.93 4.48
CA ASN A 198 -12.44 5.75 4.30
C ASN A 198 -12.29 6.17 2.82
N SER A 199 -11.21 6.88 2.52
CA SER A 199 -10.81 7.23 1.16
C SER A 199 -9.82 6.20 0.64
N ASN A 200 -9.88 5.91 -0.65
CA ASN A 200 -8.93 5.11 -1.40
C ASN A 200 -7.97 6.02 -2.17
N ASP A 201 -6.69 5.72 -2.16
CA ASP A 201 -5.69 6.41 -2.99
C ASP A 201 -4.78 5.46 -3.77
N ASP A 202 -4.88 4.15 -3.52
CA ASP A 202 -3.98 3.14 -4.06
C ASP A 202 -4.55 2.36 -5.27
N SER A 203 -5.87 2.38 -5.49
CA SER A 203 -6.54 1.58 -6.53
C SER A 203 -6.10 1.91 -7.96
N ALA A 204 -5.51 3.10 -8.15
CA ALA A 204 -4.94 3.52 -9.43
C ALA A 204 -3.60 2.82 -9.75
N TYR A 205 -2.89 2.31 -8.74
CA TYR A 205 -1.64 1.56 -8.95
C TYR A 205 -1.95 0.15 -9.42
N THR A 206 -1.09 -0.42 -10.28
CA THR A 206 -1.19 -1.82 -10.67
C THR A 206 -0.40 -2.67 -9.70
N SER A 207 -1.07 -3.57 -8.98
CA SER A 207 -0.41 -4.48 -8.05
C SER A 207 0.49 -5.51 -8.76
N LEU A 208 1.44 -6.07 -8.02
CA LEU A 208 2.30 -7.15 -8.52
C LEU A 208 1.52 -8.40 -8.92
N GLU A 209 0.42 -8.72 -8.21
CA GLU A 209 -0.42 -9.88 -8.53
C GLU A 209 -1.17 -9.72 -9.85
N LEU A 210 -1.63 -8.50 -10.18
CA LEU A 210 -2.22 -8.23 -11.49
C LEU A 210 -1.19 -8.35 -12.61
N LEU A 211 0.02 -7.82 -12.41
CA LEU A 211 1.12 -7.95 -13.38
C LEU A 211 1.45 -9.42 -13.65
N ARG A 212 1.49 -10.26 -12.61
CA ARG A 212 1.66 -11.72 -12.72
C ARG A 212 0.54 -12.41 -13.49
N ARG A 213 -0.70 -11.96 -13.31
CA ARG A 213 -1.84 -12.52 -14.05
C ARG A 213 -1.80 -12.17 -15.53
N GLN A 214 -1.32 -10.96 -15.87
CA GLN A 214 -1.15 -10.51 -17.25
C GLN A 214 0.00 -11.22 -17.96
N ASP A 215 1.08 -11.52 -17.24
CA ASP A 215 2.18 -12.35 -17.74
C ASP A 215 2.40 -13.59 -16.85
N PRO A 216 1.64 -14.69 -17.08
CA PRO A 216 1.75 -15.91 -16.28
C PRO A 216 3.14 -16.56 -16.30
N SER A 217 4.01 -16.17 -17.25
CA SER A 217 5.40 -16.63 -17.26
C SER A 217 6.20 -16.09 -16.07
N TRP A 218 5.70 -15.05 -15.40
CA TRP A 218 6.27 -14.44 -14.20
C TRP A 218 6.02 -15.25 -12.91
N GLY A 219 5.24 -16.32 -13.02
CA GLY A 219 4.90 -17.22 -11.91
C GLY A 219 3.77 -16.71 -11.02
N SER A 220 3.19 -17.62 -10.24
CA SER A 220 2.29 -17.28 -9.13
C SER A 220 3.09 -17.25 -7.83
N GLY A 221 2.73 -16.36 -6.89
CA GLY A 221 3.43 -16.12 -5.61
C GLY A 221 4.13 -17.35 -5.05
N GLY A 222 5.47 -17.36 -5.12
CA GLY A 222 6.34 -18.49 -4.76
C GLY A 222 7.12 -19.13 -5.91
N SER A 223 6.79 -18.83 -7.17
CA SER A 223 7.55 -19.26 -8.35
C SER A 223 8.10 -18.06 -9.10
N ILE A 224 9.41 -18.05 -9.33
CA ILE A 224 10.14 -16.99 -10.01
C ILE A 224 9.93 -17.15 -11.53
N ILE A 225 9.83 -16.06 -12.31
CA ILE A 225 10.63 -15.76 -13.52
C ILE A 225 10.03 -14.52 -14.23
N VAL A 226 10.37 -13.31 -13.78
CA VAL A 226 10.32 -12.18 -14.72
C VAL A 226 11.42 -12.44 -15.75
N SER A 227 11.04 -12.73 -17.00
CA SER A 227 12.02 -12.94 -18.07
C SER A 227 12.84 -11.66 -18.27
N PRO A 228 14.16 -11.74 -18.46
CA PRO A 228 14.95 -10.59 -18.85
C PRO A 228 14.32 -9.95 -20.08
N LYS A 229 14.23 -8.60 -20.13
CA LYS A 229 13.92 -7.91 -21.38
C LYS A 229 14.98 -8.33 -22.38
N ARG A 230 14.60 -9.17 -23.35
CA ARG A 230 15.45 -9.45 -24.51
C ARG A 230 15.77 -8.10 -25.15
N SER A 231 17.02 -7.68 -25.00
CA SER A 231 17.56 -6.51 -25.66
C SER A 231 17.37 -6.69 -27.17
N GLY A 232 16.40 -5.96 -27.73
CA GLY A 232 16.12 -5.94 -29.16
C GLY A 232 14.72 -6.40 -29.58
N ALA A 233 13.66 -5.79 -29.06
CA ALA A 233 12.38 -5.77 -29.74
C ALA A 233 11.77 -4.36 -29.63
N GLY A 234 12.05 -3.55 -30.65
CA GLY A 234 11.26 -2.35 -30.90
C GLY A 234 9.80 -2.77 -31.13
N PHE A 235 8.89 -2.05 -30.50
CA PHE A 235 7.47 -2.10 -30.76
C PHE A 235 7.25 -1.85 -32.27
N SER A 236 6.75 -2.86 -32.98
CA SER A 236 6.21 -2.70 -34.33
C SER A 236 4.86 -3.39 -34.36
N GLU A 237 3.82 -2.61 -34.17
CA GLU A 237 2.48 -2.94 -34.65
C GLU A 237 2.57 -3.18 -36.16
N THR A 238 2.55 -4.45 -36.57
CA THR A 238 1.85 -4.99 -37.73
C THR A 238 2.40 -6.38 -37.99
N GLY A 239 1.49 -7.36 -38.01
CA GLY A 239 1.84 -8.73 -38.33
C GLY A 239 2.44 -8.82 -39.73
N THR A 240 3.62 -9.41 -39.83
CA THR A 240 4.02 -10.27 -40.95
C THR A 240 5.34 -10.94 -40.60
N SER A 241 5.35 -12.28 -40.69
CA SER A 241 6.56 -13.09 -40.61
C SER A 241 7.56 -12.65 -41.69
N SER A 242 8.77 -12.27 -41.29
CA SER A 242 9.88 -12.05 -42.22
C SER A 242 11.07 -12.94 -41.83
N THR A 243 11.21 -13.97 -42.65
CA THR A 243 12.29 -14.94 -42.80
C THR A 243 13.66 -14.23 -42.89
N ARG A 244 14.61 -14.56 -42.01
CA ARG A 244 16.03 -14.22 -42.23
C ARG A 244 16.57 -15.12 -43.35
N ALA A 245 16.97 -14.48 -44.45
CA ALA A 245 17.62 -15.10 -45.60
C ALA A 245 19.07 -15.48 -45.30
N GLY A 246 19.56 -16.46 -46.05
CA GLY A 246 20.75 -17.26 -45.76
C GLY A 246 22.10 -16.54 -45.79
N GLY A 247 23.01 -17.11 -45.01
CA GLY A 247 24.46 -16.91 -45.03
C GLY A 247 25.09 -18.10 -44.30
N GLU A 248 26.09 -18.72 -44.90
CA GLU A 248 26.48 -20.12 -44.75
C GLU A 248 26.89 -20.58 -43.34
N ALA A 249 26.51 -21.83 -43.04
CA ALA A 249 26.83 -22.56 -41.82
C ALA A 249 28.34 -22.84 -41.72
N SER A 250 29.03 -22.10 -40.86
CA SER A 250 30.24 -22.60 -40.19
C SER A 250 29.83 -23.27 -38.88
N PRO A 251 30.32 -24.49 -38.57
CA PRO A 251 30.02 -25.11 -37.29
C PRO A 251 30.74 -24.33 -36.19
N VAL A 252 29.98 -23.53 -35.44
CA VAL A 252 30.46 -22.90 -34.21
C VAL A 252 30.72 -24.04 -33.21
N PRO A 253 31.89 -24.09 -32.54
CA PRO A 253 32.12 -25.09 -31.50
C PRO A 253 31.05 -24.97 -30.41
N LEU A 254 30.44 -26.09 -30.03
CA LEU A 254 29.69 -26.23 -28.78
C LEU A 254 30.68 -26.07 -27.61
N ASP A 255 30.97 -24.82 -27.24
CA ASP A 255 31.64 -24.44 -25.99
C ASP A 255 31.28 -23.00 -25.60
N SER A 256 30.09 -22.53 -25.97
CA SER A 256 29.51 -21.41 -25.25
C SER A 256 29.05 -21.94 -23.90
N GLU A 257 29.88 -21.80 -22.87
CA GLU A 257 29.37 -21.81 -21.50
C GLU A 257 28.10 -20.94 -21.51
N GLU A 258 26.96 -21.52 -21.17
CA GLU A 258 25.76 -20.75 -20.88
C GLU A 258 26.18 -19.73 -19.82
N LYS A 259 26.34 -18.47 -20.24
CA LYS A 259 26.70 -17.37 -19.37
C LYS A 259 25.57 -17.31 -18.35
N LYS A 260 25.77 -17.89 -17.15
CA LYS A 260 24.76 -17.94 -16.10
C LYS A 260 24.43 -16.50 -15.73
N VAL A 261 23.30 -16.02 -16.25
CA VAL A 261 22.75 -14.72 -15.91
C VAL A 261 22.31 -14.83 -14.45
N LYS A 262 22.90 -14.02 -13.59
CA LYS A 262 22.45 -13.90 -12.22
C LYS A 262 21.33 -12.88 -12.16
N SER A 263 20.37 -13.10 -11.28
CA SER A 263 19.26 -12.17 -11.06
C SER A 263 19.09 -11.92 -9.57
N LEU A 264 18.77 -10.69 -9.16
CA LEU A 264 18.49 -10.36 -7.77
C LEU A 264 16.98 -10.24 -7.56
N LEU A 265 16.47 -10.93 -6.54
CA LEU A 265 15.07 -10.89 -6.14
C LEU A 265 14.90 -10.36 -4.72
N LEU A 266 13.79 -9.67 -4.47
CA LEU A 266 13.18 -9.55 -3.16
C LEU A 266 12.27 -10.76 -2.95
N LYS A 267 12.74 -11.72 -2.16
CA LYS A 267 12.04 -12.98 -1.90
C LYS A 267 10.90 -12.77 -0.92
N ASP A 268 11.22 -12.25 0.25
CA ASP A 268 10.28 -12.08 1.36
C ASP A 268 10.36 -10.66 1.92
N PHE A 269 9.22 -10.17 2.42
CA PHE A 269 9.10 -8.90 3.12
C PHE A 269 8.28 -9.11 4.41
N THR A 270 8.64 -8.43 5.48
CA THR A 270 7.95 -8.48 6.77
C THR A 270 7.92 -7.09 7.38
N MET A 271 6.73 -6.54 7.58
CA MET A 271 6.52 -5.29 8.31
C MET A 271 6.38 -5.58 9.81
N ILE A 272 7.01 -4.77 10.66
CA ILE A 272 6.90 -4.91 12.13
C ILE A 272 6.12 -3.78 12.82
N ARG A 273 5.75 -2.72 12.10
CA ARG A 273 4.91 -1.64 12.61
C ARG A 273 4.05 -1.07 11.47
N HIS A 274 2.79 -0.73 11.77
CA HIS A 274 2.00 0.14 10.91
C HIS A 274 2.47 1.59 11.03
N TYR A 275 2.36 2.33 9.93
CA TYR A 275 2.57 3.78 9.89
C TYR A 275 1.25 4.51 10.07
N ASP A 276 0.20 3.98 9.43
CA ASP A 276 -1.14 4.52 9.52
C ASP A 276 -2.01 4.02 10.67
N CYS A 277 -2.99 4.88 10.99
CA CYS A 277 -4.10 4.51 11.84
C CYS A 277 -4.94 3.42 11.16
N TRP A 278 -5.53 2.52 11.97
CA TRP A 278 -6.27 1.38 11.42
C TRP A 278 -7.55 1.77 10.67
N PHE A 279 -8.00 3.03 10.72
CA PHE A 279 -9.11 3.50 9.92
C PHE A 279 -8.72 3.88 8.50
N ALA A 280 -7.44 4.21 8.27
CA ALA A 280 -6.95 4.66 6.97
C ALA A 280 -6.74 3.49 5.99
N GLY A 281 -6.48 2.27 6.48
CA GLY A 281 -6.31 1.10 5.62
C GLY A 281 -5.23 0.16 6.11
N ALA A 282 -4.71 -0.62 5.16
CA ALA A 282 -3.42 -1.29 5.22
C ALA A 282 -2.26 -0.28 5.18
N SER A 283 -1.03 -0.79 5.06
CA SER A 283 0.15 0.03 4.79
C SER A 283 0.70 -0.30 3.41
N GLU A 284 0.78 0.71 2.54
CA GLU A 284 1.21 0.61 1.15
C GLU A 284 2.70 0.97 1.03
N PHE A 285 3.55 -0.05 0.93
CA PHE A 285 4.98 0.15 0.75
C PHE A 285 5.37 0.20 -0.72
N PHE A 286 6.21 1.17 -1.09
CA PHE A 286 6.87 1.19 -2.39
C PHE A 286 8.33 0.76 -2.25
N VAL A 287 8.71 -0.30 -2.96
CA VAL A 287 10.08 -0.77 -3.06
C VAL A 287 10.67 -0.31 -4.38
N LYS A 288 11.73 0.50 -4.30
CA LYS A 288 12.41 1.10 -5.45
C LYS A 288 13.87 0.69 -5.50
N CYS A 289 14.29 0.09 -6.60
CA CYS A 289 15.66 -0.35 -6.82
C CYS A 289 16.23 0.30 -8.08
N GLY A 290 17.29 1.09 -7.91
CA GLY A 290 18.07 1.67 -9.00
C GLY A 290 19.36 0.91 -9.22
N ALA A 291 19.54 0.33 -10.42
CA ALA A 291 20.73 -0.44 -10.78
C ALA A 291 21.08 -0.27 -12.26
N VAL A 292 22.28 -0.70 -12.65
CA VAL A 292 22.66 -0.81 -14.07
C VAL A 292 22.60 -2.29 -14.46
N GLU A 293 21.73 -2.61 -15.42
CA GLU A 293 21.52 -3.97 -15.93
C GLU A 293 22.35 -4.25 -17.19
N ASP A 294 22.67 -5.53 -17.43
CA ASP A 294 23.50 -6.02 -18.57
C ASP A 294 24.82 -5.25 -18.72
N PHE A 295 25.38 -4.80 -17.59
CA PHE A 295 26.53 -3.93 -17.61
C PHE A 295 27.82 -4.73 -17.81
N THR A 296 28.40 -4.63 -19.01
CA THR A 296 29.74 -5.12 -19.31
C THR A 296 30.53 -4.07 -20.06
N ALA A 297 31.31 -3.27 -19.33
CA ALA A 297 32.20 -2.27 -19.93
C ALA A 297 33.67 -2.62 -19.69
N SER A 298 34.47 -2.48 -20.75
CA SER A 298 35.93 -2.63 -20.74
C SER A 298 36.64 -1.27 -20.75
N THR A 299 35.93 -0.20 -21.13
CA THR A 299 36.44 1.16 -21.20
C THR A 299 35.49 2.16 -20.55
N GLU A 300 36.02 3.30 -20.13
CA GLU A 300 35.21 4.40 -19.59
C GLU A 300 34.25 5.00 -20.62
N ALA A 301 34.61 4.95 -21.91
CA ALA A 301 33.75 5.46 -22.98
C ALA A 301 32.45 4.64 -23.12
N GLU A 302 32.51 3.33 -22.85
CA GLU A 302 31.36 2.42 -22.88
C GLU A 302 30.36 2.71 -21.77
N LEU A 303 30.75 3.35 -20.66
CA LEU A 303 29.83 3.74 -19.58
C LEU A 303 28.67 4.59 -20.09
N ARG A 304 28.91 5.43 -21.09
CA ARG A 304 27.90 6.34 -21.67
C ARG A 304 26.81 5.62 -22.46
N LEU A 305 27.00 4.33 -22.75
CA LEU A 305 26.02 3.51 -23.45
C LEU A 305 24.93 2.97 -22.51
N TYR A 306 25.16 3.07 -21.20
CA TYR A 306 24.29 2.49 -20.19
C TYR A 306 23.51 3.57 -19.45
N VAL A 307 22.24 3.29 -19.22
CA VAL A 307 21.34 4.10 -18.41
C VAL A 307 20.83 3.21 -17.29
N PRO A 308 20.87 3.65 -16.01
CA PRO A 308 20.31 2.88 -14.92
C PRO A 308 18.82 2.58 -15.13
N SER A 309 18.40 1.36 -14.79
CA SER A 309 16.99 1.00 -14.65
C SER A 309 16.53 1.30 -13.23
N ILE A 310 15.23 1.61 -13.10
CA ILE A 310 14.54 1.70 -11.82
C ILE A 310 13.43 0.67 -11.83
N THR A 311 13.52 -0.28 -10.92
CA THR A 311 12.43 -1.18 -10.55
C THR A 311 11.61 -0.48 -9.47
N ASP A 312 10.29 -0.45 -9.63
CA ASP A 312 9.35 0.24 -8.74
C ASP A 312 8.05 -0.57 -8.65
N PHE A 313 7.67 -0.99 -7.46
CA PHE A 313 6.42 -1.72 -7.23
C PHE A 313 5.89 -1.48 -5.81
N MET A 314 4.57 -1.63 -5.68
CA MET A 314 3.83 -1.50 -4.44
C MET A 314 3.66 -2.87 -3.75
N ILE A 315 3.66 -2.84 -2.43
CA ILE A 315 3.33 -3.94 -1.53
C ILE A 315 2.30 -3.41 -0.52
N SER A 316 1.04 -3.83 -0.60
CA SER A 316 0.06 -3.56 0.46
C SER A 316 0.17 -4.64 1.55
N VAL A 317 0.38 -4.21 2.80
CA VAL A 317 0.48 -5.09 3.97
C VAL A 317 -0.72 -4.87 4.88
N LYS A 318 -1.62 -5.85 4.90
CA LYS A 318 -2.88 -5.81 5.65
C LYS A 318 -2.63 -5.79 7.15
N ARG A 319 -3.59 -5.26 7.92
CA ARG A 319 -3.53 -5.27 9.40
C ARG A 319 -3.33 -6.68 9.97
N SER A 320 -3.96 -7.67 9.36
CA SER A 320 -3.81 -9.08 9.74
C SER A 320 -2.43 -9.67 9.48
N GLN A 321 -1.61 -9.03 8.64
CA GLN A 321 -0.30 -9.52 8.19
C GLN A 321 0.89 -8.92 8.95
N LEU A 322 0.65 -8.05 9.94
CA LEU A 322 1.72 -7.48 10.77
C LEU A 322 2.60 -8.57 11.40
N GLY A 323 3.91 -8.45 11.21
CA GLY A 323 4.91 -9.41 11.70
C GLY A 323 4.94 -10.74 10.94
N GLN A 324 4.13 -10.91 9.89
CA GLN A 324 4.14 -12.12 9.07
C GLN A 324 5.11 -12.00 7.90
N LYS A 325 5.75 -13.12 7.57
CA LYS A 325 6.61 -13.22 6.40
C LYS A 325 5.76 -13.38 5.14
N LEU A 326 5.78 -12.35 4.29
CA LEU A 326 5.04 -12.31 3.05
C LEU A 326 5.98 -12.64 1.87
N PRO A 327 5.72 -13.74 1.13
CA PRO A 327 6.53 -14.12 -0.03
C PRO A 327 6.10 -13.32 -1.26
N PHE A 328 7.06 -12.63 -1.88
CA PHE A 328 6.87 -11.92 -3.14
C PHE A 328 7.63 -12.62 -4.26
N ASN A 329 8.96 -12.73 -4.19
CA ASN A 329 9.81 -13.07 -5.34
C ASN A 329 9.71 -12.02 -6.45
N ALA A 330 9.84 -10.75 -6.09
CA ALA A 330 9.88 -9.65 -7.04
C ALA A 330 11.30 -9.49 -7.61
N LEU A 331 11.43 -9.43 -8.93
CA LEU A 331 12.72 -9.20 -9.59
C LEU A 331 13.16 -7.75 -9.39
N LEU A 332 14.31 -7.53 -8.75
CA LEU A 332 14.90 -6.21 -8.56
C LEU A 332 15.89 -5.85 -9.66
N VAL A 333 16.71 -6.83 -10.07
CA VAL A 333 17.75 -6.68 -11.10
C VAL A 333 17.73 -7.92 -11.98
N SER A 334 17.45 -7.73 -13.28
CA SER A 334 17.31 -8.84 -14.24
C SER A 334 18.64 -9.50 -14.60
N GLU A 335 19.65 -8.70 -14.94
CA GLU A 335 20.94 -9.16 -15.43
C GLU A 335 22.07 -8.63 -14.54
N TRP A 336 22.29 -9.32 -13.43
CA TRP A 336 23.31 -9.00 -12.44
C TRP A 336 24.71 -9.38 -12.93
N THR A 337 25.59 -8.38 -13.06
CA THR A 337 26.98 -8.60 -13.50
C THR A 337 27.99 -8.44 -12.35
N GLU A 338 29.15 -9.08 -12.47
CA GLU A 338 30.22 -8.94 -11.46
C GLU A 338 30.81 -7.52 -11.35
N GLN A 339 30.59 -6.71 -12.38
CA GLN A 339 31.02 -5.32 -12.42
C GLN A 339 30.12 -4.40 -11.58
N LEU A 340 28.88 -4.81 -11.26
CA LEU A 340 28.01 -4.07 -10.34
C LEU A 340 28.58 -4.15 -8.92
N GLU A 341 28.96 -3.00 -8.34
CA GLU A 341 29.50 -2.94 -6.97
C GLU A 341 28.40 -2.71 -5.94
N ASN A 342 27.40 -1.90 -6.27
CA ASN A 342 26.22 -1.65 -5.44
C ASN A 342 25.01 -1.23 -6.28
N MET A 343 23.85 -1.24 -5.65
CA MET A 343 22.60 -0.67 -6.17
C MET A 343 22.03 0.32 -5.16
N ALA A 344 21.21 1.25 -5.63
CA ALA A 344 20.40 2.10 -4.77
C ALA A 344 19.09 1.39 -4.44
N LEU A 345 18.73 1.33 -3.16
CA LEU A 345 17.47 0.78 -2.70
C LEU A 345 16.77 1.82 -1.83
N MET A 346 15.46 1.94 -2.01
CA MET A 346 14.58 2.81 -1.25
C MET A 346 13.27 2.06 -0.97
N ILE A 347 12.78 2.23 0.26
CA ILE A 347 11.53 1.70 0.75
C ILE A 347 10.83 2.87 1.41
N THR A 348 9.64 3.18 0.92
CA THR A 348 8.76 4.21 1.46
C THR A 348 7.41 3.60 1.77
N GLU A 349 6.69 4.20 2.69
CA GLU A 349 5.26 3.98 2.89
C GLU A 349 4.52 5.23 2.41
N ASP A 350 3.40 5.08 1.69
CA ASP A 350 2.77 6.15 0.90
C ASP A 350 1.78 6.96 1.73
N ASP A 351 2.13 8.21 2.00
CA ASP A 351 1.24 9.23 2.61
C ASP A 351 0.85 10.32 1.56
N GLY A 352 1.24 10.09 0.31
CA GLY A 352 1.02 10.98 -0.82
C GLY A 352 1.78 12.32 -0.75
N GLY A 353 1.13 13.39 -1.20
CA GLY A 353 1.72 14.72 -1.34
C GLY A 353 2.35 14.99 -2.71
N THR A 354 3.40 15.82 -2.75
CA THR A 354 3.98 16.28 -4.03
C THR A 354 5.15 15.40 -4.47
N ARG A 355 5.20 15.07 -5.76
CA ARG A 355 6.29 14.27 -6.33
C ARG A 355 7.65 14.95 -6.13
N THR A 356 8.59 14.21 -5.56
CA THR A 356 9.99 14.58 -5.35
C THR A 356 10.92 13.41 -5.72
N SER A 357 12.22 13.53 -5.46
CA SER A 357 13.19 12.47 -5.76
C SER A 357 14.38 12.47 -4.82
N TRP A 358 14.92 11.27 -4.60
CA TRP A 358 16.20 11.05 -3.94
C TRP A 358 17.27 10.79 -4.99
N ASN A 359 18.15 11.77 -5.14
CA ASN A 359 19.32 11.65 -6.02
C ASN A 359 20.43 10.88 -5.29
N CYS A 360 20.86 9.79 -5.89
CA CYS A 360 21.87 8.88 -5.40
C CYS A 360 22.73 8.37 -6.57
N SER A 361 23.66 7.46 -6.29
CA SER A 361 24.43 6.80 -7.35
C SER A 361 24.45 5.29 -7.21
N ALA A 362 24.61 4.58 -8.33
CA ALA A 362 25.05 3.18 -8.33
C ALA A 362 26.49 3.12 -8.85
N MET A 363 27.28 2.19 -8.31
CA MET A 363 28.71 2.07 -8.60
C MET A 363 28.99 0.81 -9.40
N VAL A 364 29.83 0.95 -10.42
CA VAL A 364 30.37 -0.17 -11.20
C VAL A 364 31.90 -0.16 -11.20
N LYS A 365 32.52 -1.32 -11.40
CA LYS A 365 33.98 -1.47 -11.44
C LYS A 365 34.49 -1.89 -12.81
N ILE A 366 35.41 -1.09 -13.37
CA ILE A 366 36.15 -1.40 -14.59
C ILE A 366 37.64 -1.29 -14.31
N LYS A 367 38.41 -2.35 -14.58
CA LYS A 367 39.89 -2.36 -14.45
C LYS A 367 40.38 -1.76 -13.11
N SER A 368 39.72 -2.17 -12.02
CA SER A 368 40.00 -1.71 -10.65
C SER A 368 39.70 -0.24 -10.34
N LYS A 369 39.01 0.48 -11.23
CA LYS A 369 38.44 1.81 -10.97
C LYS A 369 36.93 1.73 -10.82
N SER A 370 36.38 2.48 -9.88
CA SER A 370 34.93 2.57 -9.65
C SER A 370 34.37 3.81 -10.34
N TYR A 371 33.21 3.64 -10.98
CA TYR A 371 32.50 4.68 -11.71
C TYR A 371 31.05 4.75 -11.20
N GLY A 372 30.55 5.96 -10.98
CA GLY A 372 29.19 6.20 -10.51
C GLY A 372 28.23 6.52 -11.65
N PHE A 373 27.03 5.98 -11.58
CA PHE A 373 25.88 6.40 -12.37
C PHE A 373 24.92 7.16 -11.47
N ASP A 374 24.50 8.34 -11.89
CA ASP A 374 23.49 9.10 -11.17
C ASP A 374 22.11 8.44 -11.34
N ILE A 375 21.41 8.27 -10.23
CA ILE A 375 20.08 7.67 -10.15
C ILE A 375 19.18 8.61 -9.36
N SER A 376 17.99 8.87 -9.88
CA SER A 376 16.97 9.67 -9.21
C SER A 376 15.78 8.77 -8.91
N LEU A 377 15.67 8.32 -7.65
CA LEU A 377 14.55 7.49 -7.20
C LEU A 377 13.39 8.39 -6.78
N PRO A 378 12.23 8.34 -7.46
CA PRO A 378 11.15 9.26 -7.18
C PRO A 378 10.27 8.76 -6.02
N PHE A 379 9.75 9.68 -5.22
CA PHE A 379 8.84 9.42 -4.08
C PHE A 379 7.97 10.65 -3.82
N ASN A 380 6.95 10.58 -2.97
CA ASN A 380 6.14 11.75 -2.63
C ASN A 380 6.62 12.40 -1.34
N SER A 381 6.36 13.70 -1.18
CA SER A 381 6.96 14.50 -0.11
C SER A 381 6.45 14.19 1.29
N ARG A 382 5.31 13.50 1.41
CA ARG A 382 4.75 13.10 2.70
C ARG A 382 5.12 11.67 3.08
N ASP A 383 5.45 10.82 2.11
CA ASP A 383 5.87 9.44 2.32
C ASP A 383 6.88 9.29 3.46
N ASP A 384 6.58 8.35 4.36
CA ASP A 384 7.51 7.90 5.37
C ASP A 384 8.66 7.10 4.74
N ILE A 385 9.89 7.60 4.91
CA ILE A 385 11.10 6.90 4.47
C ILE A 385 11.43 5.81 5.48
N VAL A 386 10.97 4.60 5.21
CA VAL A 386 11.29 3.38 5.97
C VAL A 386 12.78 3.08 5.93
N TRP A 387 13.35 3.06 4.72
CA TRP A 387 14.78 2.84 4.52
C TRP A 387 15.24 3.35 3.16
N ARG A 388 16.45 3.91 3.08
CA ARG A 388 17.12 4.18 1.80
C ARG A 388 18.63 4.10 1.93
N GLY A 389 19.31 3.62 0.89
CA GLY A 389 20.77 3.51 0.89
C GLY A 389 21.33 2.74 -0.30
N GLN A 390 22.66 2.66 -0.35
CA GLN A 390 23.36 1.81 -1.31
C GLN A 390 23.62 0.44 -0.68
N VAL A 391 23.21 -0.63 -1.35
CA VAL A 391 23.47 -2.01 -0.91
C VAL A 391 24.51 -2.65 -1.83
N SER A 392 25.61 -3.12 -1.25
CA SER A 392 26.74 -3.66 -2.02
C SER A 392 26.49 -5.08 -2.52
N ARG A 393 27.11 -5.45 -3.63
CA ARG A 393 27.13 -6.84 -4.12
C ARG A 393 27.59 -7.83 -3.06
N LYS A 394 28.65 -7.47 -2.32
CA LYS A 394 29.20 -8.33 -1.27
C LYS A 394 28.19 -8.61 -0.16
N TYR A 395 27.28 -7.66 0.10
CA TYR A 395 26.20 -7.86 1.05
C TYR A 395 25.23 -8.92 0.52
N PHE A 396 24.72 -8.78 -0.71
CA PHE A 396 23.80 -9.78 -1.27
C PHE A 396 24.42 -11.16 -1.40
N GLU A 397 25.70 -11.25 -1.77
CA GLU A 397 26.41 -12.54 -1.85
C GLU A 397 26.61 -13.18 -0.46
N ALA A 398 26.89 -12.39 0.58
CA ALA A 398 27.12 -12.89 1.93
C ALA A 398 25.83 -13.25 2.67
N TYR A 399 24.74 -12.54 2.37
CA TYR A 399 23.43 -12.69 3.01
C TYR A 399 22.37 -13.22 2.03
N ASN A 400 22.81 -14.01 1.05
CA ASN A 400 21.90 -14.63 0.08
C ASN A 400 20.94 -15.61 0.79
N ASP A 401 19.64 -15.42 0.60
CA ASP A 401 18.58 -16.16 1.29
C ASP A 401 18.66 -16.05 2.83
N VAL A 402 19.20 -14.92 3.31
CA VAL A 402 19.26 -14.58 4.74
C VAL A 402 18.46 -13.32 4.98
N GLU A 403 17.63 -13.36 6.03
CA GLU A 403 16.81 -12.24 6.46
C GLU A 403 17.68 -11.09 7.00
N GLY A 404 17.47 -9.90 6.47
CA GLY A 404 18.13 -8.66 6.88
C GLY A 404 17.14 -7.63 7.41
N HIS A 405 17.60 -6.75 8.30
CA HIS A 405 16.79 -5.71 8.95
C HIS A 405 17.03 -4.34 8.29
N PHE A 406 15.95 -3.70 7.82
CA PHE A 406 15.97 -2.45 7.05
C PHE A 406 14.93 -1.47 7.59
N GLY A 407 15.31 -0.63 8.57
CA GLY A 407 14.35 0.29 9.20
C GLY A 407 13.33 -0.48 10.03
N ASP A 408 12.04 -0.31 9.74
CA ASP A 408 10.93 -1.02 10.39
C ASP A 408 10.43 -2.24 9.56
N VAL A 409 11.28 -2.79 8.67
CA VAL A 409 10.98 -4.00 7.88
C VAL A 409 12.13 -5.01 7.89
N TYR A 410 11.79 -6.28 7.67
CA TYR A 410 12.75 -7.34 7.35
C TYR A 410 12.60 -7.77 5.89
N LEU A 411 13.72 -7.97 5.22
CA LEU A 411 13.78 -8.35 3.81
C LEU A 411 14.66 -9.58 3.64
N THR A 412 14.25 -10.50 2.78
CA THR A 412 15.12 -11.60 2.32
C THR A 412 15.40 -11.41 0.84
N PHE A 413 16.67 -11.33 0.48
CA PHE A 413 17.10 -11.23 -0.92
C PHE A 413 17.64 -12.56 -1.42
N GLU A 414 17.40 -12.86 -2.69
CA GLU A 414 17.89 -14.09 -3.32
C GLU A 414 18.58 -13.76 -4.66
N ILE A 415 19.77 -14.32 -4.86
CA ILE A 415 20.52 -14.33 -6.11
C ILE A 415 20.34 -15.70 -6.75
N LEU A 416 19.79 -15.74 -7.96
CA LEU A 416 19.67 -16.96 -8.78
C LEU A 416 20.87 -17.18 -9.70
#